data_AF-A0A377M796-F1
#
_entry.id   AF-A0A377M796-F1
#
_cell.length_a   1.000
_cell.length_b   1.000
_cell.length_c   1.000
_cell.angle_alpha   90.00
_cell.angle_beta   90.00
_cell.angle_gamma   90.00
#
_symmetry.space_group_name_H-M   'P 1'
#
loop_
_entity.id
_entity.type
_entity.pdbx_description
1 polymer ?
#
loop_
_entity_poly.entity_id
_entity_poly.type
_entity_poly.pdbx_seq_one_letter_code
_entity_poly.pdbx_strand_id
1 'polypeptide(L)'
;MLPIFVSYFRAAMAEHRGDPLWEAKLARFFAVSEEFKTLWHQRNDVRGVENQLKLFTHPELGEFTLQQMYWYSAPRNGSRLLVYLPVDDAGERAMEWLAEQAK
;
A
#
# COMPACT_ATOMS: atom_id res chain seq x y z
N MET A 1 -7.78 4.08 -6.92
CA MET A 1 -6.99 3.50 -5.81
C MET A 1 -7.78 2.53 -4.96
N LEU A 2 -8.98 2.89 -4.48
CA LEU A 2 -9.75 2.05 -3.54
C LEU A 2 -9.96 0.58 -3.98
N PRO A 3 -10.27 0.25 -5.25
CA PRO A 3 -10.42 -1.15 -5.68
C PRO A 3 -9.17 -2.02 -5.46
N ILE A 4 -7.96 -1.42 -5.58
CA ILE A 4 -6.69 -2.12 -5.34
C ILE A 4 -6.55 -2.42 -3.84
N PHE A 5 -6.91 -1.48 -2.97
CA PHE A 5 -6.84 -1.70 -1.53
C PHE A 5 -7.89 -2.71 -1.03
N VAL A 6 -9.07 -2.74 -1.64
CA VAL A 6 -10.09 -3.77 -1.38
C VAL A 6 -9.56 -5.15 -1.74
N SER A 7 -8.92 -5.31 -2.90
CA SER A 7 -8.35 -6.60 -3.31
C SER A 7 -7.16 -7.04 -2.46
N TYR A 8 -6.31 -6.09 -2.02
CA TYR A 8 -5.22 -6.34 -1.08
C TYR A 8 -5.74 -6.80 0.29
N PHE A 9 -6.78 -6.12 0.80
CA PHE A 9 -7.39 -6.48 2.07
C PHE A 9 -8.04 -7.87 2.00
N ARG A 10 -8.70 -8.20 0.88
CA ARG A 10 -9.26 -9.53 0.67
C ARG A 10 -8.20 -10.63 0.64
N ALA A 11 -7.08 -10.41 -0.04
CA ALA A 11 -5.98 -11.36 -0.07
C ALA A 11 -5.47 -11.66 1.35
N ALA A 12 -5.30 -10.62 2.18
CA ALA A 12 -4.87 -10.81 3.57
C ALA A 12 -5.94 -11.49 4.44
N MET A 13 -7.23 -11.16 4.27
CA MET A 13 -8.34 -11.82 4.98
C MET A 13 -8.39 -13.32 4.76
N ALA A 14 -7.95 -13.83 3.60
CA ALA A 14 -7.94 -15.28 3.33
C ALA A 14 -7.04 -16.05 4.31
N GLU A 15 -5.93 -15.47 4.76
CA GLU A 15 -5.02 -16.07 5.74
C GLU A 15 -5.51 -15.94 7.19
N HIS A 16 -6.46 -15.03 7.44
CA HIS A 16 -6.99 -14.70 8.78
C HIS A 16 -8.49 -15.01 8.92
N ARG A 17 -9.01 -15.91 8.08
CA ARG A 17 -10.44 -16.23 8.07
C ARG A 17 -10.90 -16.74 9.44
N GLY A 18 -11.92 -16.10 10.01
CA GLY A 18 -12.45 -16.43 11.33
C GLY A 18 -11.73 -15.77 12.51
N ASP A 19 -10.69 -14.97 12.27
CA ASP A 19 -10.08 -14.14 13.30
C ASP A 19 -11.00 -12.95 13.65
N PRO A 20 -11.49 -12.83 14.90
CA PRO A 20 -12.40 -11.76 15.30
C PRO A 20 -11.85 -10.35 15.09
N LEU A 21 -10.53 -10.16 15.18
CA LEU A 21 -9.90 -8.85 14.99
C LEU A 21 -9.98 -8.40 13.52
N TRP A 22 -9.86 -9.35 12.60
CA TRP A 22 -9.95 -9.10 11.17
C TRP A 22 -11.40 -8.85 10.73
N GLU A 23 -12.35 -9.62 11.25
CA GLU A 23 -13.78 -9.39 11.01
C GLU A 23 -14.25 -8.04 11.55
N ALA A 24 -13.81 -7.65 12.75
CA ALA A 24 -14.09 -6.33 13.31
C ALA A 24 -13.51 -5.19 12.45
N LYS A 25 -12.32 -5.39 11.87
CA LYS A 25 -11.71 -4.43 10.95
C LYS A 25 -12.51 -4.30 9.64
N LEU A 26 -12.97 -5.42 9.07
CA LEU A 26 -13.84 -5.41 7.90
C LEU A 26 -15.15 -4.65 8.18
N ALA A 27 -15.80 -4.95 9.30
CA ALA A 27 -17.03 -4.26 9.72
C ALA A 27 -16.81 -2.76 9.88
N ARG A 28 -15.68 -2.34 10.45
CA ARG A 28 -15.32 -0.92 10.56
C ARG A 28 -15.15 -0.26 9.20
N PHE A 29 -14.53 -0.93 8.22
CA PHE A 29 -14.42 -0.37 6.86
C PHE A 29 -15.76 -0.20 6.17
N PHE A 30 -16.70 -1.14 6.35
CA PHE A 30 -18.07 -0.98 5.87
C PHE A 30 -18.78 0.20 6.53
N ALA A 31 -18.60 0.38 7.84
CA ALA A 31 -19.28 1.45 8.57
C ALA A 31 -18.84 2.87 8.13
N VAL A 32 -17.61 3.01 7.62
CA VAL A 32 -17.05 4.33 7.25
C VAL A 32 -16.98 4.56 5.74
N SER A 33 -17.24 3.55 4.91
CA SER A 33 -17.14 3.66 3.45
C SER A 33 -18.13 2.74 2.73
N GLU A 34 -19.23 3.32 2.24
CA GLU A 34 -20.20 2.60 1.40
C GLU A 34 -19.57 2.18 0.05
N GLU A 35 -18.61 2.97 -0.47
CA GLU A 35 -17.85 2.61 -1.68
C GLU A 35 -17.01 1.35 -1.44
N PHE A 36 -16.32 1.24 -0.30
CA PHE A 36 -15.57 0.04 0.06
C PHE A 36 -16.50 -1.17 0.16
N LYS A 37 -17.65 -1.03 0.83
CA LYS A 37 -18.65 -2.09 0.97
C LYS A 37 -19.19 -2.55 -0.37
N THR A 38 -19.52 -1.62 -1.26
CA THR A 38 -19.98 -1.90 -2.62
C THR A 38 -18.92 -2.68 -3.40
N LEU A 39 -17.67 -2.20 -3.40
CA LEU A 39 -16.56 -2.88 -4.07
C LEU A 39 -16.30 -4.28 -3.49
N TRP A 40 -16.41 -4.45 -2.17
CA TRP A 40 -16.23 -5.73 -1.49
C TRP A 40 -17.31 -6.75 -1.88
N HIS A 41 -18.56 -6.35 -2.08
CA HIS A 41 -19.61 -7.29 -2.47
C HIS A 41 -19.66 -7.56 -3.98
N GLN A 42 -19.37 -6.55 -4.80
CA GLN A 42 -19.53 -6.65 -6.25
C GLN A 42 -18.33 -7.26 -6.97
N ARG A 43 -17.12 -7.06 -6.44
CA ARG A 43 -15.88 -7.54 -7.08
C ARG A 43 -15.27 -8.63 -6.23
N ASN A 44 -14.82 -9.72 -6.83
CA ASN A 44 -14.09 -10.81 -6.15
C ASN A 44 -12.58 -10.79 -6.42
N ASP A 45 -12.05 -9.65 -6.87
CA ASP A 45 -10.63 -9.49 -7.13
C ASP A 45 -9.81 -9.77 -5.86
N VAL A 46 -8.86 -10.70 -5.97
CA VAL A 46 -7.87 -11.03 -4.95
C VAL A 46 -6.52 -10.71 -5.55
N ARG A 47 -5.86 -9.68 -5.05
CA ARG A 47 -4.54 -9.27 -5.53
C ARG A 47 -3.60 -9.13 -4.34
N GLY A 48 -2.40 -9.69 -4.45
CA GLY A 48 -1.35 -9.47 -3.47
C GLY A 48 -0.77 -8.07 -3.60
N VAL A 49 -0.13 -7.61 -2.53
CA VAL A 49 0.63 -6.36 -2.57
C VAL A 49 1.83 -6.53 -3.49
N GLU A 50 1.98 -5.63 -4.46
CA GLU A 50 3.00 -5.74 -5.52
C GLU A 50 3.94 -4.54 -5.52
N ASN A 51 5.15 -4.75 -6.06
CA ASN A 51 6.09 -3.68 -6.36
C ASN A 51 5.53 -2.80 -7.48
N GLN A 52 5.70 -1.49 -7.37
CA GLN A 52 5.13 -0.52 -8.33
C GLN A 52 6.07 0.65 -8.53
N LEU A 53 6.14 1.17 -9.75
CA LEU A 53 6.66 2.53 -9.98
C LEU A 53 5.59 3.52 -9.52
N LYS A 54 5.97 4.43 -8.63
CA LYS A 54 5.06 5.41 -8.05
C LYS A 54 5.53 6.80 -8.43
N LEU A 55 4.68 7.50 -9.17
CA LEU A 55 4.84 8.92 -9.47
C LEU A 55 4.40 9.74 -8.25
N PHE A 56 5.25 10.64 -7.81
CA PHE A 56 4.98 11.61 -6.76
C PHE A 56 4.97 13.01 -7.37
N THR A 57 4.08 13.85 -6.85
CA THR A 57 4.05 15.28 -7.17
C THR A 57 4.31 16.05 -5.88
N HIS A 58 5.46 16.70 -5.79
CA HIS A 58 5.89 17.44 -4.60
C HIS A 58 5.89 18.95 -4.90
N PRO A 59 5.42 19.80 -3.98
CA PRO A 59 5.28 21.24 -4.23
C PRO A 59 6.61 21.93 -4.59
N GLU A 60 7.73 21.54 -3.97
CA GLU A 60 9.04 22.15 -4.23
C GLU A 60 9.90 21.38 -5.25
N LEU A 61 9.67 20.08 -5.44
CA LEU A 61 10.54 19.22 -6.24
C LEU A 61 9.93 18.83 -7.59
N GLY A 62 8.66 19.20 -7.83
CA GLY A 62 7.92 18.80 -9.01
C GLY A 62 7.61 17.30 -9.00
N GLU A 63 7.56 16.70 -10.19
CA GLU A 63 7.27 15.28 -10.35
C GLU A 63 8.54 14.43 -10.32
N PHE A 64 8.51 13.34 -9.57
CA PHE A 64 9.57 12.32 -9.57
C PHE A 64 8.98 10.93 -9.34
N THR A 65 9.69 9.91 -9.82
CA THR A 65 9.24 8.51 -9.69
C THR A 65 10.14 7.77 -8.73
N LEU A 66 9.54 6.96 -7.85
CA LEU A 66 10.27 6.01 -7.02
C LEU A 66 9.74 4.59 -7.26
N GLN A 67 10.64 3.61 -7.28
CA GLN A 67 10.30 2.21 -7.23
C GLN A 67 9.88 1.85 -5.79
N GLN A 68 8.61 1.54 -5.61
CA GLN A 68 8.05 1.01 -4.38
C GLN A 68 8.32 -0.49 -4.32
N MET A 69 8.98 -0.97 -3.27
CA MET A 69 9.29 -2.38 -3.05
C MET A 69 8.86 -2.85 -1.67
N TYR A 70 8.34 -4.08 -1.61
CA TYR A 70 7.99 -4.74 -0.36
C TYR A 70 9.02 -5.81 -0.01
N TRP A 71 9.69 -5.64 1.12
CA TRP A 71 10.58 -6.64 1.70
C TRP A 71 9.91 -7.28 2.92
N TYR A 72 9.86 -8.61 2.94
CA TYR A 72 9.28 -9.37 4.04
C TYR A 72 10.41 -10.05 4.82
N SER A 73 10.43 -9.89 6.15
CA SER A 73 11.45 -10.53 6.99
C SER A 73 11.24 -12.04 7.13
N ALA A 74 10.03 -12.54 6.83
CA ALA A 74 9.70 -13.97 6.81
C ALA A 74 8.54 -14.24 5.84
N PRO A 75 8.43 -15.46 5.26
CA PRO A 75 7.36 -15.82 4.32
C PRO A 75 5.94 -15.78 4.89
N ARG A 76 5.78 -15.94 6.21
CA ARG A 76 4.48 -15.84 6.90
C ARG A 76 4.66 -15.05 8.19
N ASN A 77 3.87 -13.98 8.36
CA ASN A 77 3.82 -13.14 9.58
C ASN A 77 5.13 -12.42 9.95
N GLY A 78 6.05 -12.22 9.00
CA GLY A 78 7.22 -11.37 9.20
C GLY A 78 6.86 -9.88 9.20
N SER A 79 7.69 -9.06 9.84
CA SER A 79 7.66 -7.62 9.63
C SER A 79 7.90 -7.31 8.16
N ARG A 80 7.20 -6.30 7.64
CA ARG A 80 7.36 -5.84 6.26
C ARG A 80 7.98 -4.46 6.24
N LEU A 81 9.04 -4.32 5.45
CA LEU A 81 9.63 -3.04 5.11
C LEU A 81 9.09 -2.57 3.75
N LEU A 82 8.60 -1.34 3.70
CA LEU A 82 8.24 -0.66 2.46
C LEU A 82 9.40 0.28 2.10
N VAL A 83 10.07 0.00 1.00
CA VAL A 83 11.23 0.77 0.54
C VAL A 83 10.84 1.53 -0.73
N TYR A 84 11.22 2.80 -0.79
CA TYR A 84 11.14 3.60 -2.01
C TYR A 84 12.57 3.85 -2.50
N LEU A 85 12.85 3.41 -3.73
CA LEU A 85 14.15 3.57 -4.37
C LEU A 85 14.04 4.57 -5.52
N PRO A 86 14.98 5.52 -5.67
CA PRO A 86 15.04 6.35 -6.85
C PRO A 86 15.33 5.49 -8.09
N VAL A 87 14.72 5.84 -9.21
CA VAL A 87 14.92 5.12 -10.50
C VAL A 87 15.65 5.97 -11.54
N ASP A 88 15.87 7.24 -11.24
CA ASP A 88 16.57 8.22 -12.05
C ASP A 88 17.13 9.37 -11.17
N ASP A 89 17.90 10.26 -11.79
CA ASP A 89 18.53 11.40 -11.12
C ASP A 89 17.51 12.34 -10.44
N ALA A 90 16.27 12.41 -10.96
CA ALA A 90 15.23 13.23 -10.36
C ALA A 90 14.76 12.63 -9.02
N GLY A 91 14.56 11.31 -8.98
CA GLY A 91 14.30 10.58 -7.76
C GLY A 91 15.47 10.67 -6.76
N GLU A 92 16.71 10.56 -7.21
CA GLU A 92 17.89 10.65 -6.33
C GLU A 92 17.95 12.02 -5.63
N ARG A 93 17.86 13.11 -6.40
CA ARG A 93 17.81 14.47 -5.85
C ARG A 93 16.66 14.67 -4.87
N ALA A 94 15.50 14.08 -5.16
CA ALA A 94 14.35 14.17 -4.26
C ALA A 94 14.61 13.46 -2.92
N MET A 95 15.23 12.28 -2.95
CA MET A 95 15.56 11.54 -1.73
C MET A 95 16.64 12.23 -0.91
N GLU A 96 17.67 12.81 -1.55
CA GLU A 96 18.70 13.61 -0.88
C GLU A 96 18.09 14.83 -0.19
N TRP A 97 17.27 15.59 -0.92
CA TRP A 97 16.59 16.77 -0.37
C TRP A 97 15.71 16.41 0.83
N LEU A 98 14.91 15.33 0.74
CA LEU A 98 14.05 14.87 1.84
C LEU A 98 14.88 14.44 3.06
N ALA A 99 16.04 13.81 2.86
CA ALA A 99 16.93 13.40 3.94
C ALA A 99 17.57 14.60 4.66
N GLU A 100 17.82 15.71 3.95
CA GLU A 100 18.30 16.95 4.55
C GLU A 100 17.23 17.64 5.40
N GLN A 101 15.97 17.65 4.94
CA GLN A 101 14.86 18.25 5.68
C GLN A 101 14.41 17.44 6.90
N ALA A 102 14.77 16.17 6.97
CA ALA A 102 14.41 15.29 8.09
C ALA A 102 15.26 15.50 9.35
N LYS A 103 16.29 16.36 9.28
CA LYS A 103 17.16 16.73 10.41
C LYS A 103 16.62 17.95 11.15
#